data_AF-A0A7X9DA79-F1
#
_entry.id   AF-A0A7X9DA79-F1
#
_cell.length_a   1.000
_cell.length_b   1.000
_cell.length_c   1.000
_cell.angle_alpha   90.00
_cell.angle_beta   90.00
_cell.angle_gamma   90.00
#
_symmetry.space_group_name_H-M   'P 1'
#
loop_
_entity.id
_entity.type
_entity.pdbx_description
1 polymer ?
#
loop_
_entity_poly.entity_id
_entity_poly.type
_entity_poly.pdbx_seq_one_letter_code
_entity_poly.pdbx_strand_id
1 'polypeptide(L)'
;CQFLGTDVGLRFKSRRGRGGIVENIYISDIYMFNILTDSFLFDLFYGGRSASEALEEGYTGADVEKLYPVTEETPVFRNIFVKNLVSRNARRAMFFNGLPEMKVSNIQIENVHVTSTYGAELNNSKDIAFKNVYVQPTIGAALILNGVENFRSENFTFPVSLQNPIELKGNKNKNIIISNNRLR
;
A
#
# COMPACT_ATOMS: atom_id res chain seq x y z
N CYS A 1 2.18 -18.59 6.14
CA CYS A 1 2.65 -18.17 7.49
C CYS A 1 1.54 -17.52 8.30
N GLN A 2 1.70 -17.39 9.62
CA GLN A 2 0.77 -16.66 10.50
C GLN A 2 1.51 -15.55 11.26
N PHE A 3 0.93 -14.36 11.30
CA PHE A 3 1.41 -13.20 12.05
C PHE A 3 0.35 -12.76 13.07
N LEU A 4 0.73 -12.66 14.34
CA LEU A 4 -0.17 -12.30 15.43
C LEU A 4 0.43 -11.16 16.24
N GLY A 5 -0.26 -10.01 16.30
CA GLY A 5 0.16 -8.89 17.16
C GLY A 5 1.44 -8.18 16.71
N THR A 6 1.91 -8.39 15.48
CA THR A 6 3.17 -7.78 15.00
C THR A 6 3.00 -6.30 14.67
N ASP A 7 4.11 -5.55 14.72
CA ASP A 7 4.14 -4.12 14.37
C ASP A 7 3.57 -3.88 12.96
N VAL A 8 4.10 -4.62 11.98
CA VAL A 8 3.72 -4.57 10.56
C VAL A 8 3.55 -6.00 10.05
N GLY A 9 2.70 -6.20 9.04
CA GLY A 9 2.59 -7.46 8.30
C GLY A 9 3.75 -7.66 7.31
N LEU A 10 3.57 -7.16 6.09
CA LEU A 10 4.60 -7.16 5.04
C LEU A 10 5.32 -5.81 5.03
N ARG A 11 6.62 -5.80 5.32
CA ARG A 11 7.39 -4.55 5.50
C ARG A 11 8.57 -4.48 4.53
N PHE A 12 8.52 -3.53 3.60
CA PHE A 12 9.64 -3.14 2.75
C PHE A 12 9.98 -1.68 3.03
N LYS A 13 11.24 -1.41 3.39
CA LYS A 13 11.65 -0.08 3.84
C LYS A 13 13.03 0.29 3.31
N SER A 14 13.15 1.49 2.76
CA SER A 14 14.42 2.08 2.36
C SER A 14 14.31 3.60 2.37
N ARG A 15 15.38 4.29 2.00
CA ARG A 15 15.43 5.75 1.87
C ARG A 15 16.46 6.18 0.84
N ARG A 16 16.34 7.42 0.35
CA ARG A 16 17.40 8.08 -0.43
C ARG A 16 18.75 7.97 0.29
N GLY A 17 19.83 7.81 -0.47
CA GLY A 17 21.18 7.61 0.09
C GLY A 17 21.52 6.14 0.37
N ARG A 18 20.53 5.22 0.33
CA ARG A 18 20.80 3.78 0.51
C ARG A 18 20.93 3.02 -0.80
N GLY A 19 20.29 3.51 -1.86
CA GLY A 19 20.21 2.78 -3.13
C GLY A 19 19.58 1.40 -2.97
N GLY A 20 20.03 0.50 -3.84
CA GLY A 20 19.61 -0.89 -3.86
C GLY A 20 18.23 -1.11 -4.46
N ILE A 21 17.98 -2.36 -4.83
CA ILE A 21 16.75 -2.77 -5.49
C ILE A 21 16.15 -3.92 -4.69
N VAL A 22 14.87 -3.82 -4.39
CA VAL A 22 14.04 -4.95 -3.94
C VAL A 22 13.11 -5.29 -5.08
N GLU A 23 13.30 -6.47 -5.65
CA GLU A 23 12.47 -6.96 -6.74
C GLU A 23 12.30 -8.47 -6.78
N ASN A 24 11.28 -8.91 -7.51
CA ASN A 24 10.93 -10.31 -7.73
C ASN A 24 10.60 -11.04 -6.42
N ILE A 25 9.75 -10.39 -5.62
CA ILE A 25 9.28 -10.92 -4.35
C ILE A 25 7.90 -11.56 -4.53
N TYR A 26 7.77 -12.81 -4.09
CA TYR A 26 6.54 -13.58 -4.18
C TYR A 26 6.10 -13.98 -2.77
N ILE A 27 4.87 -13.61 -2.41
CA ILE A 27 4.33 -13.83 -1.07
C ILE A 27 2.97 -14.50 -1.24
N SER A 28 2.80 -15.67 -0.62
CA SER A 28 1.51 -16.34 -0.63
C SER A 28 1.13 -16.99 0.69
N ASP A 29 -0.18 -17.21 0.84
CA ASP A 29 -0.78 -18.05 1.89
C ASP A 29 -0.42 -17.53 3.29
N ILE A 30 -0.80 -16.26 3.51
CA ILE A 30 -0.50 -15.50 4.72
C ILE A 30 -1.78 -15.16 5.47
N TYR A 31 -1.74 -15.38 6.78
CA TYR A 31 -2.79 -14.95 7.71
C TYR A 31 -2.20 -13.99 8.74
N MET A 32 -2.83 -12.83 8.90
CA MET A 32 -2.42 -11.77 9.82
C MET A 32 -3.58 -11.42 10.74
N PHE A 33 -3.30 -11.26 12.02
CA PHE A 33 -4.30 -10.86 13.01
C PHE A 33 -3.72 -9.82 13.97
N ASN A 34 -4.47 -8.75 14.21
CA ASN A 34 -4.11 -7.65 15.11
C ASN A 34 -2.75 -7.02 14.78
N ILE A 35 -2.56 -6.60 13.53
CA ILE A 35 -1.34 -5.88 13.12
C ILE A 35 -1.41 -4.44 13.66
N LEU A 36 -0.42 -4.03 14.44
CA LEU A 36 -0.46 -2.76 15.18
C LEU A 36 -0.53 -1.55 14.25
N THR A 37 0.20 -1.59 13.14
CA THR A 37 0.23 -0.51 12.15
C THR A 37 -0.36 -0.99 10.81
N ASP A 38 0.47 -1.29 9.82
CA ASP A 38 0.03 -1.51 8.45
C ASP A 38 0.13 -3.00 8.09
N SER A 39 -0.89 -3.55 7.43
CA SER A 39 -0.79 -4.94 6.92
C SER A 39 0.27 -5.04 5.82
N PHE A 40 0.39 -3.99 5.00
CA PHE A 40 1.42 -3.82 3.97
C PHE A 40 2.03 -2.43 4.13
N LEU A 41 3.35 -2.34 4.31
CA LEU A 41 4.10 -1.09 4.43
C LEU A 41 5.28 -1.09 3.47
N PHE A 42 5.17 -0.36 2.37
CA PHE A 42 6.23 -0.18 1.37
C PHE A 42 6.66 1.29 1.42
N ASP A 43 7.71 1.60 2.16
CA ASP A 43 8.08 3.00 2.44
C ASP A 43 9.51 3.33 1.99
N LEU A 44 9.64 4.26 1.05
CA LEU A 44 10.92 4.79 0.56
C LEU A 44 11.35 6.08 1.29
N PHE A 45 10.63 6.49 2.34
CA PHE A 45 10.99 7.62 3.21
C PHE A 45 11.42 7.17 4.61
N TYR A 46 11.91 5.94 4.75
CA TYR A 46 12.19 5.34 6.05
C TYR A 46 13.15 6.19 6.92
N GLY A 47 12.65 6.65 8.07
CA GLY A 47 13.37 7.53 8.99
C GLY A 47 14.30 6.84 9.99
N GLY A 48 14.33 5.50 10.05
CA GLY A 48 15.18 4.74 11.00
C GLY A 48 14.49 4.23 12.26
N ARG A 49 13.20 4.54 12.46
CA ARG A 49 12.36 4.08 13.59
C ARG A 49 11.60 2.78 13.31
N SER A 50 10.98 2.15 14.31
CA SER A 50 9.93 1.16 14.06
C SER A 50 8.69 1.84 13.43
N ALA A 51 7.68 1.08 12.99
CA ALA A 51 6.48 1.71 12.42
C ALA A 51 5.63 2.31 13.55
N SER A 52 5.50 1.60 14.67
CA SER A 52 4.86 2.12 15.89
C SER A 52 5.53 3.38 16.43
N GLU A 53 6.87 3.40 16.54
CA GLU A 53 7.63 4.58 17.00
C GLU A 53 7.42 5.78 16.09
N ALA A 54 7.51 5.58 14.77
CA ALA A 54 7.27 6.67 13.81
C ALA A 54 5.84 7.22 13.93
N LEU A 55 4.85 6.33 14.11
CA LEU A 55 3.46 6.72 14.30
C LEU A 55 3.23 7.50 15.60
N GLU A 56 3.86 7.11 16.70
CA GLU A 56 3.83 7.83 17.98
C GLU A 56 4.47 9.23 17.87
N GLU A 57 5.54 9.35 17.08
CA GLU A 57 6.16 10.64 16.73
C GLU A 57 5.33 11.47 15.71
N GLY A 58 4.16 10.97 15.29
CA GLY A 58 3.23 11.66 14.40
C GLY A 58 3.53 11.53 12.90
N TYR A 59 4.44 10.65 12.51
CA TYR A 59 4.73 10.38 11.10
C TYR A 59 3.54 9.67 10.43
N THR A 60 2.97 10.32 9.42
CA THR A 60 1.87 9.77 8.61
C THR A 60 2.31 9.38 7.20
N GLY A 61 3.57 9.61 6.85
CA GLY A 61 4.07 9.61 5.49
C GLY A 61 4.81 10.92 5.17
N ALA A 62 5.47 10.97 4.02
CA ALA A 62 6.13 12.18 3.55
C ALA A 62 5.33 12.81 2.42
N ASP A 63 4.73 13.97 2.66
CA ASP A 63 4.04 14.80 1.64
C ASP A 63 5.04 15.65 0.82
N VAL A 64 6.25 15.14 0.60
CA VAL A 64 7.32 15.90 -0.04
C VAL A 64 7.33 15.61 -1.53
N GLU A 65 6.73 16.50 -2.32
CA GLU A 65 6.75 16.45 -3.79
C GLU A 65 8.11 16.82 -4.41
N LYS A 66 9.11 17.16 -3.59
CA LYS A 66 10.42 17.57 -4.08
C LYS A 66 11.11 16.43 -4.83
N LEU A 67 11.36 16.66 -6.11
CA LEU A 67 12.13 15.78 -6.98
C LEU A 67 13.63 15.91 -6.68
N TYR A 68 14.31 14.77 -6.70
CA TYR A 68 15.77 14.69 -6.69
C TYR A 68 16.26 13.96 -7.94
N PRO A 69 17.52 14.18 -8.36
CA PRO A 69 18.13 13.37 -9.40
C PRO A 69 18.11 11.89 -9.03
N VAL A 70 17.76 11.04 -9.98
CA VAL A 70 17.88 9.58 -9.81
C VAL A 70 19.36 9.21 -9.90
N THR A 71 19.86 8.52 -8.87
CA THR A 71 21.24 8.04 -8.76
C THR A 71 21.25 6.58 -8.31
N GLU A 72 22.43 5.96 -8.21
CA GLU A 72 22.58 4.62 -7.64
C GLU A 72 22.10 4.53 -6.18
N GLU A 73 22.05 5.68 -5.48
CA GLU A 73 21.56 5.80 -4.12
C GLU A 73 20.04 6.01 -4.02
N THR A 74 19.34 6.07 -5.16
CA THR A 74 17.87 6.07 -5.22
C THR A 74 17.34 4.65 -5.06
N PRO A 75 16.63 4.32 -3.95
CA PRO A 75 16.13 2.97 -3.74
C PRO A 75 14.96 2.65 -4.66
N VAL A 76 14.83 1.37 -5.04
CA VAL A 76 13.77 0.89 -5.94
C VAL A 76 13.02 -0.27 -5.34
N PHE A 77 11.68 -0.17 -5.28
CA PHE A 77 10.78 -1.30 -5.03
C PHE A 77 9.97 -1.59 -6.27
N ARG A 78 10.14 -2.80 -6.83
CA ARG A 78 9.37 -3.24 -8.01
C ARG A 78 9.07 -4.73 -8.01
N ASN A 79 8.13 -5.19 -8.83
CA ASN A 79 7.88 -6.63 -9.07
C ASN A 79 7.62 -7.39 -7.76
N ILE A 80 6.59 -6.99 -7.02
CA ILE A 80 6.16 -7.64 -5.78
C ILE A 80 4.77 -8.22 -6.00
N PHE A 81 4.64 -9.52 -5.77
CA PHE A 81 3.44 -10.30 -6.07
C PHE A 81 2.93 -10.92 -4.78
N VAL A 82 1.69 -10.59 -4.39
CA VAL A 82 1.04 -11.11 -3.19
C VAL A 82 -0.23 -11.83 -3.58
N LYS A 83 -0.36 -13.09 -3.13
CA LYS A 83 -1.50 -13.94 -3.45
C LYS A 83 -2.05 -14.62 -2.19
N ASN A 84 -3.36 -14.73 -2.04
CA ASN A 84 -4.00 -15.45 -0.94
C ASN A 84 -3.55 -14.93 0.45
N LEU A 85 -4.01 -13.72 0.81
CA LEU A 85 -3.68 -13.11 2.10
C LEU A 85 -4.93 -12.66 2.83
N VAL A 86 -5.03 -12.99 4.10
CA VAL A 86 -6.07 -12.46 4.99
C VAL A 86 -5.42 -11.66 6.11
N SER A 87 -5.78 -10.40 6.26
CA SER A 87 -5.37 -9.57 7.40
C SER A 87 -6.60 -9.05 8.13
N ARG A 88 -6.66 -9.29 9.44
CA ARG A 88 -7.78 -8.85 10.27
C ARG A 88 -7.31 -7.93 11.37
N ASN A 89 -8.06 -6.85 11.55
CA ASN A 89 -7.87 -5.86 12.61
C ASN A 89 -6.49 -5.18 12.56
N ALA A 90 -6.08 -4.72 11.38
CA ALA A 90 -4.91 -3.86 11.25
C ALA A 90 -5.27 -2.39 11.50
N ARG A 91 -4.31 -1.51 11.80
CA ARG A 91 -4.59 -0.07 11.80
C ARG A 91 -4.81 0.45 10.37
N ARG A 92 -3.97 0.10 9.39
CA ARG A 92 -4.18 0.46 7.97
C ARG A 92 -4.07 -0.76 7.07
N ALA A 93 -4.88 -0.79 6.01
CA ALA A 93 -4.87 -1.92 5.10
C ALA A 93 -3.55 -2.01 4.34
N MET A 94 -3.16 -0.94 3.64
CA MET A 94 -1.94 -0.88 2.84
C MET A 94 -1.40 0.54 2.83
N PHE A 95 -0.08 0.67 2.83
CA PHE A 95 0.60 1.94 2.61
C PHE A 95 1.77 1.77 1.67
N PHE A 96 1.61 2.27 0.44
CA PHE A 96 2.70 2.35 -0.53
C PHE A 96 3.12 3.80 -0.62
N ASN A 97 4.37 4.08 -0.27
CA ASN A 97 4.91 5.43 -0.18
C ASN A 97 6.18 5.52 -1.03
N GLY A 98 5.98 5.69 -2.34
CA GLY A 98 7.05 5.86 -3.31
C GLY A 98 7.60 7.29 -3.36
N LEU A 99 8.78 7.44 -3.95
CA LEU A 99 9.37 8.76 -4.18
C LEU A 99 8.74 9.41 -5.42
N PRO A 100 8.62 10.75 -5.49
CA PRO A 100 8.17 11.44 -6.70
C PRO A 100 8.99 11.10 -7.95
N GLU A 101 10.31 10.92 -7.81
CA GLU A 101 11.25 10.54 -8.87
C GLU A 101 11.39 9.02 -9.07
N MET A 102 10.92 8.21 -8.12
CA MET A 102 11.04 6.74 -8.16
C MET A 102 9.84 6.09 -7.47
N LYS A 103 8.82 5.79 -8.28
CA LYS A 103 7.56 5.21 -7.82
C LYS A 103 7.74 3.75 -7.42
N VAL A 104 6.98 3.31 -6.40
CA VAL A 104 6.79 1.87 -6.15
C VAL A 104 6.06 1.28 -7.35
N SER A 105 6.62 0.24 -7.98
CA SER A 105 6.15 -0.18 -9.32
C SER A 105 5.86 -1.67 -9.49
N ASN A 106 4.93 -2.01 -10.39
CA ASN A 106 4.57 -3.39 -10.73
C ASN A 106 4.26 -4.26 -9.50
N ILE A 107 3.24 -3.85 -8.74
CA ILE A 107 2.75 -4.59 -7.58
C ILE A 107 1.44 -5.28 -7.95
N GLN A 108 1.36 -6.58 -7.72
CA GLN A 108 0.16 -7.37 -8.01
C GLN A 108 -0.37 -8.00 -6.73
N ILE A 109 -1.63 -7.70 -6.41
CA ILE A 109 -2.31 -8.18 -5.21
C ILE A 109 -3.53 -9.00 -5.65
N GLU A 110 -3.51 -10.30 -5.37
CA GLU A 110 -4.54 -11.27 -5.79
C GLU A 110 -5.15 -12.00 -4.59
N ASN A 111 -6.48 -12.11 -4.53
CA ASN A 111 -7.21 -12.84 -3.48
C ASN A 111 -6.81 -12.39 -2.07
N VAL A 112 -6.98 -11.09 -1.79
CA VAL A 112 -6.60 -10.48 -0.51
C VAL A 112 -7.81 -9.90 0.20
N HIS A 113 -7.94 -10.19 1.50
CA HIS A 113 -9.03 -9.67 2.34
C HIS A 113 -8.45 -8.96 3.55
N VAL A 114 -8.78 -7.67 3.73
CA VAL A 114 -8.25 -6.86 4.84
C VAL A 114 -9.38 -6.16 5.60
N THR A 115 -9.42 -6.34 6.93
CA THR A 115 -10.19 -5.48 7.84
C THR A 115 -9.25 -4.59 8.64
N SER A 116 -9.54 -3.29 8.69
CA SER A 116 -8.64 -2.32 9.30
C SER A 116 -9.34 -1.06 9.78
N THR A 117 -8.63 -0.20 10.53
CA THR A 117 -9.14 1.12 10.89
C THR A 117 -9.19 2.04 9.66
N TYR A 118 -8.12 2.11 8.89
CA TYR A 118 -8.00 2.91 7.66
C TYR A 118 -7.82 2.03 6.42
N GLY A 119 -8.21 2.53 5.25
CA GLY A 119 -8.13 1.81 3.98
C GLY A 119 -6.71 1.65 3.42
N ALA A 120 -6.62 1.31 2.14
CA ALA A 120 -5.37 1.26 1.40
C ALA A 120 -5.01 2.66 0.88
N GLU A 121 -3.76 3.07 1.05
CA GLU A 121 -3.25 4.35 0.59
C GLU A 121 -2.00 4.14 -0.28
N LEU A 122 -2.09 4.56 -1.53
CA LEU A 122 -1.05 4.38 -2.53
C LEU A 122 -0.59 5.76 -3.01
N ASN A 123 0.62 6.11 -2.60
CA ASN A 123 1.31 7.36 -2.93
C ASN A 123 2.46 7.06 -3.88
N ASN A 124 2.55 7.84 -4.97
CA ASN A 124 3.62 7.72 -5.99
C ASN A 124 3.87 6.25 -6.38
N SER A 125 2.82 5.60 -6.88
CA SER A 125 2.85 4.20 -7.29
C SER A 125 2.57 4.07 -8.79
N LYS A 126 3.10 3.02 -9.43
CA LYS A 126 2.94 2.80 -10.87
C LYS A 126 2.69 1.34 -11.20
N ASP A 127 1.82 1.06 -12.16
CA ASP A 127 1.54 -0.29 -12.65
C ASP A 127 1.06 -1.22 -11.52
N ILE A 128 0.00 -0.81 -10.83
CA ILE A 128 -0.55 -1.55 -9.68
C ILE A 128 -1.80 -2.31 -10.13
N ALA A 129 -1.87 -3.61 -9.81
CA ALA A 129 -3.00 -4.46 -10.19
C ALA A 129 -3.62 -5.15 -8.97
N PHE A 130 -4.91 -4.92 -8.73
CA PHE A 130 -5.70 -5.65 -7.74
C PHE A 130 -6.64 -6.63 -8.42
N LYS A 131 -6.68 -7.87 -7.95
CA LYS A 131 -7.62 -8.90 -8.41
C LYS A 131 -8.25 -9.60 -7.21
N ASN A 132 -9.59 -9.54 -7.09
CA ASN A 132 -10.32 -10.11 -5.95
C ASN A 132 -9.79 -9.59 -4.60
N VAL A 133 -9.77 -8.28 -4.43
CA VAL A 133 -9.28 -7.63 -3.21
C VAL A 133 -10.45 -7.02 -2.46
N TYR A 134 -10.59 -7.35 -1.18
CA TYR A 134 -11.59 -6.77 -0.29
C TYR A 134 -10.90 -5.93 0.79
N VAL A 135 -11.32 -4.68 0.95
CA VAL A 135 -10.84 -3.79 2.02
C VAL A 135 -12.03 -3.21 2.77
N GLN A 136 -12.10 -3.50 4.07
CA GLN A 136 -13.09 -2.95 5.00
C GLN A 136 -12.39 -2.04 6.01
N PRO A 137 -12.32 -0.72 5.74
CA PRO A 137 -11.93 0.25 6.75
C PRO A 137 -13.09 0.55 7.69
N THR A 138 -12.80 0.98 8.92
CA THR A 138 -13.80 1.60 9.80
C THR A 138 -13.85 3.12 9.65
N ILE A 139 -12.81 3.74 9.10
CA ILE A 139 -12.67 5.18 8.89
C ILE A 139 -12.13 5.46 7.48
N GLY A 140 -12.80 6.38 6.77
CA GLY A 140 -12.35 6.91 5.47
C GLY A 140 -12.57 5.96 4.29
N ALA A 141 -11.97 6.29 3.15
CA ALA A 141 -12.09 5.50 1.92
C ALA A 141 -11.39 4.13 2.06
N ALA A 142 -11.87 3.13 1.33
CA ALA A 142 -11.21 1.82 1.20
C ALA A 142 -9.95 1.90 0.35
N LEU A 143 -9.88 2.84 -0.59
CA LEU A 143 -8.73 3.09 -1.45
C LEU A 143 -8.50 4.59 -1.64
N ILE A 144 -7.28 5.05 -1.35
CA ILE A 144 -6.82 6.42 -1.57
C ILE A 144 -5.65 6.35 -2.56
N LEU A 145 -5.74 7.07 -3.67
CA LEU A 145 -4.69 7.13 -4.68
C LEU A 145 -4.16 8.56 -4.83
N ASN A 146 -2.84 8.74 -4.71
CA ASN A 146 -2.18 10.02 -4.88
C ASN A 146 -0.95 9.87 -5.79
N GLY A 147 -0.96 10.53 -6.94
CA GLY A 147 0.13 10.42 -7.92
C GLY A 147 0.33 9.01 -8.46
N VAL A 148 -0.74 8.22 -8.59
CA VAL A 148 -0.71 6.84 -9.07
C VAL A 148 -0.87 6.78 -10.58
N GLU A 149 -0.06 5.98 -11.26
CA GLU A 149 -0.13 5.76 -12.71
C GLU A 149 -0.44 4.29 -13.02
N ASN A 150 -1.35 4.05 -13.96
CA ASN A 150 -1.71 2.70 -14.43
C ASN A 150 -2.17 1.77 -13.29
N PHE A 151 -3.11 2.24 -12.46
CA PHE A 151 -3.81 1.37 -11.51
C PHE A 151 -4.94 0.63 -12.22
N ARG A 152 -5.03 -0.68 -12.04
CA ARG A 152 -6.18 -1.47 -12.47
C ARG A 152 -6.71 -2.33 -11.33
N SER A 153 -8.04 -2.43 -11.22
CA SER A 153 -8.65 -3.45 -10.39
C SER A 153 -9.73 -4.25 -11.11
N GLU A 154 -9.77 -5.53 -10.78
CA GLU A 154 -10.80 -6.50 -11.10
C GLU A 154 -11.37 -7.02 -9.79
N ASN A 155 -12.66 -6.79 -9.53
CA ASN A 155 -13.33 -7.23 -8.30
C ASN A 155 -12.65 -6.67 -7.03
N PHE A 156 -12.37 -5.36 -7.03
CA PHE A 156 -12.06 -4.63 -5.79
C PHE A 156 -13.37 -4.29 -5.08
N THR A 157 -13.50 -4.76 -3.85
CA THR A 157 -14.76 -4.70 -3.09
C THR A 157 -14.52 -4.11 -1.69
N PHE A 158 -15.58 -3.56 -1.12
CA PHE A 158 -15.61 -2.86 0.15
C PHE A 158 -17.05 -2.91 0.71
N PRO A 159 -17.28 -2.60 1.99
CA PRO A 159 -18.63 -2.58 2.56
C PRO A 159 -19.58 -1.67 1.78
N VAL A 160 -20.81 -2.13 1.52
CA VAL A 160 -21.85 -1.36 0.81
C VAL A 160 -22.27 -0.09 1.54
N SER A 161 -22.06 -0.04 2.87
CA SER A 161 -22.34 1.12 3.71
C SER A 161 -21.27 2.21 3.63
N LEU A 162 -20.12 1.94 3.01
CA LEU A 162 -19.01 2.87 2.96
C LEU A 162 -19.29 4.02 1.98
N GLN A 163 -19.43 5.23 2.51
CA GLN A 163 -19.55 6.44 1.71
C GLN A 163 -18.19 6.82 1.12
N ASN A 164 -18.16 7.23 -0.15
CA ASN A 164 -16.93 7.61 -0.87
C ASN A 164 -15.81 6.56 -0.73
N PRO A 165 -16.04 5.31 -1.17
CA PRO A 165 -15.12 4.19 -0.92
C PRO A 165 -13.77 4.31 -1.63
N ILE A 166 -13.66 5.21 -2.61
CA ILE A 166 -12.44 5.48 -3.36
C ILE A 166 -12.22 6.99 -3.38
N GLU A 167 -11.01 7.42 -3.06
CA GLU A 167 -10.57 8.81 -3.07
C GLU A 167 -9.36 8.97 -4.02
N LEU A 168 -9.41 9.99 -4.88
CA LEU A 168 -8.28 10.38 -5.72
C LEU A 168 -7.78 11.74 -5.22
N LYS A 169 -6.54 11.79 -4.73
CA LYS A 169 -5.88 13.01 -4.26
C LYS A 169 -4.94 13.59 -5.31
N GLY A 170 -4.86 14.90 -5.37
CA GLY A 170 -4.01 15.62 -6.31
C GLY A 170 -4.44 15.45 -7.78
N ASN A 171 -3.61 15.98 -8.69
CA ASN A 171 -3.89 16.00 -10.14
C ASN A 171 -2.96 15.09 -10.97
N LYS A 172 -2.08 14.32 -10.30
CA LYS A 172 -1.06 13.48 -10.94
C LYS A 172 -1.49 12.02 -11.19
N ASN A 173 -2.70 11.65 -10.77
CA ASN A 173 -3.24 10.32 -11.06
C ASN A 173 -3.49 10.15 -12.56
N LYS A 174 -3.13 9.00 -13.13
CA LYS A 174 -3.26 8.71 -14.56
C LYS A 174 -3.65 7.25 -14.80
N ASN A 175 -4.55 7.00 -15.75
CA ASN A 175 -4.98 5.66 -16.16
C ASN A 175 -5.45 4.78 -14.98
N ILE A 176 -6.44 5.28 -14.22
CA ILE A 176 -7.03 4.54 -13.10
C ILE A 176 -8.28 3.80 -13.61
N ILE A 177 -8.25 2.48 -13.58
CA ILE A 177 -9.35 1.62 -14.01
C ILE A 177 -9.83 0.81 -12.82
N ILE A 178 -11.09 0.97 -12.43
CA ILE A 178 -11.69 0.22 -11.34
C ILE A 178 -12.91 -0.51 -11.90
N SER A 179 -12.77 -1.82 -12.10
CA SER A 179 -13.84 -2.65 -12.67
C SER A 179 -14.76 -3.13 -11.55
N ASN A 180 -15.95 -2.55 -11.45
CA ASN A 180 -16.96 -2.99 -10.51
C ASN A 180 -17.77 -4.16 -11.11
N ASN A 181 -17.60 -5.37 -10.58
CA ASN A 181 -18.66 -6.37 -10.68
C ASN A 181 -19.61 -6.11 -9.51
N ARG A 182 -20.77 -5.51 -9.77
CA ARG A 182 -21.86 -5.47 -8.81
C ARG A 182 -22.14 -6.91 -8.34
N LEU A 183 -21.76 -7.25 -7.12
CA LEU A 183 -22.34 -8.40 -6.44
C LEU A 183 -23.76 -7.99 -6.04
N ARG A 184 -24.70 -8.75 -6.59
CA ARG A 184 -26.15 -8.60 -6.40
C ARG A 184 -26.54 -8.66 -4.93
#